data_AF-A0A0Q5MZ00-F1
#
_entry.id   AF-A0A0Q5MZ00-F1
#
_cell.length_a   1.000
_cell.length_b   1.000
_cell.length_c   1.000
_cell.angle_alpha   90.00
_cell.angle_beta   90.00
_cell.angle_gamma   90.00
#
_symmetry.space_group_name_H-M   'P 1'
#
loop_
_entity.id
_entity.type
_entity.pdbx_description
1 polymer ?
#
loop_
_entity_poly.entity_id
_entity_poly.type
_entity_poly.pdbx_seq_one_letter_code
_entity_poly.pdbx_strand_id
1 'polypeptide(L)'
;MRNFTALIVIILSLSSCKKSIPEPDAIKFQVYATKIEHVNHNEPDILYWYLREGKSGAYYYVTSTKRLSDFSEYNFHKCTETPPDLKRAVRLDDIVVYLHHLTGIVAEDI
;
A
#
# COMPACT_ATOMS: atom_id res chain seq x y z
N MET A 1 -27.77 -25.23 41.19
CA MET A 1 -26.65 -24.73 40.36
C MET A 1 -26.69 -25.25 38.91
N ARG A 2 -27.87 -25.62 38.36
CA ARG A 2 -27.99 -26.22 37.02
C ARG A 2 -28.32 -25.22 35.90
N ASN A 3 -28.63 -23.97 36.28
CA ASN A 3 -29.12 -22.93 35.36
C ASN A 3 -28.04 -21.91 34.97
N PHE A 4 -26.91 -21.86 35.70
CA PHE A 4 -25.80 -20.94 35.40
C PHE A 4 -24.94 -21.43 34.22
N THR A 5 -24.84 -22.74 34.02
CA THR A 5 -24.10 -23.35 32.91
C THR A 5 -24.72 -23.03 31.55
N ALA A 6 -26.05 -22.94 31.47
CA ALA A 6 -26.74 -22.57 30.22
C ALA A 6 -26.43 -21.14 29.77
N LEU A 7 -26.24 -20.21 30.72
CA LEU A 7 -25.98 -18.81 30.41
C LEU A 7 -24.58 -18.60 29.81
N ILE A 8 -23.59 -19.36 30.28
CA ILE A 8 -22.19 -19.28 29.81
C ILE A 8 -22.07 -19.77 28.35
N VAL A 9 -22.80 -20.83 27.99
CA VAL A 9 -22.80 -21.38 26.62
C VAL A 9 -23.39 -20.38 25.62
N ILE A 10 -24.43 -19.64 26.00
CA ILE A 10 -25.05 -18.62 25.14
C ILE A 10 -24.10 -17.44 24.92
N ILE A 11 -23.39 -16.97 25.96
CA ILE A 11 -22.44 -15.85 25.85
C ILE A 11 -21.22 -16.22 24.99
N LEU A 12 -20.74 -17.47 25.07
CA LEU A 12 -19.66 -17.97 24.21
C LEU A 12 -20.08 -18.04 22.73
N SER A 13 -21.34 -18.39 22.43
CA SER A 13 -21.85 -18.46 21.05
C SER A 13 -22.00 -17.09 20.37
N LEU A 14 -22.26 -16.02 21.14
CA LEU A 14 -22.39 -14.65 20.62
C LEU A 14 -21.04 -14.01 20.29
N SER A 15 -19.94 -14.51 20.87
CA SER A 15 -18.59 -13.96 20.71
C SER A 15 -17.86 -14.49 19.46
N SER A 16 -18.41 -15.52 18.79
CA SER A 16 -17.71 -16.24 17.72
C SER A 16 -18.02 -15.73 16.30
N CYS A 17 -18.94 -14.79 16.11
CA CYS A 17 -19.23 -14.18 14.80
C CYS A 17 -18.62 -12.78 14.65
N LYS A 18 -17.29 -12.66 14.84
CA LYS A 18 -16.58 -11.60 14.12
C LYS A 18 -16.51 -12.05 12.67
N LYS A 19 -17.50 -11.64 11.88
CA LYS A 19 -17.45 -11.69 10.42
C LYS A 19 -16.12 -11.06 10.03
N SER A 20 -15.15 -11.86 9.56
CA SER A 20 -13.89 -11.31 9.06
C SER A 20 -14.29 -10.48 7.86
N ILE A 21 -14.33 -9.17 8.03
CA ILE A 21 -14.41 -8.27 6.88
C ILE A 21 -13.17 -8.63 6.07
N PRO A 22 -13.31 -9.16 4.84
CA PRO A 22 -12.14 -9.44 4.02
C PRO A 22 -11.31 -8.16 3.98
N GLU A 23 -9.99 -8.28 4.14
CA GLU A 23 -9.10 -7.13 4.00
C GLU A 23 -9.48 -6.42 2.69
N PRO A 24 -9.60 -5.08 2.70
CA PRO A 24 -10.04 -4.37 1.50
C PRO A 24 -9.15 -4.78 0.33
N ASP A 25 -9.76 -5.07 -0.82
CA ASP A 25 -9.06 -5.36 -2.09
C ASP A 25 -8.37 -4.10 -2.64
N ALA A 26 -7.76 -3.30 -1.76
CA ALA A 26 -7.12 -2.05 -2.09
C ALA A 26 -5.93 -1.76 -1.14
N ILE A 27 -4.87 -1.24 -1.74
CA ILE A 27 -3.63 -0.88 -1.10
C ILE A 27 -3.49 0.64 -1.10
N LYS A 28 -2.91 1.19 -0.02
CA LYS A 28 -2.57 2.60 0.06
C LYS A 28 -1.13 2.84 -0.39
N PHE A 29 -0.94 3.76 -1.31
CA PHE A 29 0.37 4.28 -1.68
C PHE A 29 0.55 5.69 -1.18
N GLN A 30 1.71 5.97 -0.61
CA GLN A 30 2.20 7.30 -0.34
C GLN A 30 2.85 7.84 -1.60
N VAL A 31 2.41 9.02 -2.04
CA VAL A 31 2.90 9.64 -3.27
C VAL A 31 3.86 10.77 -2.93
N TYR A 32 5.05 10.70 -3.49
CA TYR A 32 6.08 11.74 -3.35
C TYR A 32 6.48 12.30 -4.71
N ALA A 33 7.06 13.49 -4.70
CA ALA A 33 7.69 14.09 -5.87
C ALA A 33 9.11 14.58 -5.55
N THR A 34 10.02 14.30 -6.46
CA THR A 34 11.41 14.78 -6.45
C THR A 34 11.69 15.54 -7.74
N LYS A 35 12.43 16.64 -7.65
CA LYS A 35 12.93 17.37 -8.82
C LYS A 35 14.19 16.69 -9.35
N ILE A 36 14.28 16.51 -10.66
CA ILE A 36 15.47 15.97 -11.34
C ILE A 36 16.42 17.14 -11.61
N GLU A 37 17.65 17.07 -11.08
CA GLU A 37 18.60 18.20 -11.10
C GLU A 37 19.16 18.50 -12.50
N HIS A 38 19.23 17.49 -13.37
CA HIS A 38 19.79 17.60 -14.71
C HIS A 38 18.83 17.00 -15.75
N VAL A 39 18.03 17.86 -16.38
CA VAL A 39 17.09 17.51 -17.44
C VAL A 39 17.29 18.41 -18.65
N ASN A 40 17.18 17.83 -19.83
CA ASN A 40 17.17 18.61 -21.07
C ASN A 40 15.87 19.44 -21.17
N HIS A 41 15.86 20.49 -22.00
CA HIS A 41 14.73 21.42 -22.11
C HIS A 41 13.37 20.77 -22.43
N ASN A 42 13.37 19.56 -23.01
CA ASN A 42 12.18 18.83 -23.43
C ASN A 42 11.91 17.57 -22.59
N GLU A 43 12.62 17.38 -21.48
CA GLU A 43 12.44 16.25 -20.58
C GLU A 43 11.64 16.64 -19.34
N PRO A 44 10.82 15.73 -18.79
CA PRO A 44 10.10 15.99 -17.55
C PRO A 44 11.08 16.17 -16.39
N ASP A 45 10.89 17.22 -15.59
CA ASP A 45 11.77 17.59 -14.47
C ASP A 45 11.30 17.07 -13.11
N ILE A 46 10.15 16.39 -13.07
CA ILE A 46 9.57 15.80 -11.86
C ILE A 46 9.52 14.28 -11.99
N LEU A 47 10.02 13.60 -10.95
CA LEU A 47 9.85 12.17 -10.75
C LEU A 47 8.87 11.94 -9.60
N TYR A 48 7.75 11.28 -9.91
CA TYR A 48 6.78 10.82 -8.93
C TYR A 48 7.18 9.45 -8.40
N TRP A 49 7.02 9.26 -7.09
CA TRP A 49 7.25 8.00 -6.41
C TRP A 49 5.95 7.53 -5.78
N TYR A 50 5.64 6.26 -5.95
CA TYR A 50 4.49 5.60 -5.35
C TYR A 50 5.01 4.53 -4.43
N LEU A 51 5.03 4.80 -3.13
CA LEU A 51 5.65 3.96 -2.11
C LEU A 51 4.58 3.30 -1.23
N ARG A 52 4.78 2.03 -0.89
CA ARG A 52 4.00 1.30 0.12
C ARG A 52 4.95 0.51 1.02
N GLU A 53 4.70 0.54 2.32
CA GLU A 53 5.31 -0.40 3.26
C GLU A 53 4.48 -1.70 3.32
N GLY A 54 5.11 -2.84 3.09
CA GLY A 54 4.50 -4.17 3.21
C GLY A 54 4.50 -4.69 4.65
N LYS A 55 3.71 -5.73 4.94
CA LYS A 55 3.66 -6.35 6.28
C LYS A 55 5.00 -6.91 6.72
N SER A 56 5.86 -7.30 5.76
CA SER A 56 7.23 -7.77 6.01
C SER A 56 8.21 -6.68 6.48
N GLY A 57 7.81 -5.41 6.50
CA GLY A 57 8.69 -4.26 6.77
C GLY A 57 9.51 -3.83 5.55
N ALA A 58 9.36 -4.50 4.41
CA ALA A 58 9.94 -4.06 3.16
C ALA A 58 9.10 -2.95 2.51
N TYR A 59 9.76 -2.07 1.78
CA TYR A 59 9.15 -1.05 0.96
C TYR A 59 9.00 -1.52 -0.48
N TYR A 60 7.86 -1.23 -1.08
CA TYR A 60 7.57 -1.45 -2.48
C TYR A 60 7.33 -0.11 -3.15
N TYR A 61 7.98 0.12 -4.28
CA TYR A 61 7.80 1.37 -5.01
C TYR A 61 7.82 1.23 -6.51
N VAL A 62 7.21 2.20 -7.16
CA VAL A 62 7.36 2.47 -8.59
C VAL A 62 7.56 3.97 -8.79
N THR A 63 8.30 4.33 -9.82
CA THR A 63 8.53 5.73 -10.20
C THR A 63 7.97 6.02 -11.59
N SER A 64 7.56 7.26 -11.81
CA SER A 64 7.07 7.72 -13.09
C SER A 64 7.28 9.22 -13.25
N THR A 65 7.55 9.68 -14.46
CA THR A 65 7.61 11.12 -14.79
C THR A 65 6.24 11.73 -15.05
N LYS A 66 5.17 10.92 -14.96
CA LYS A 66 3.76 11.32 -15.08
C LYS A 66 2.97 10.80 -13.89
N ARG A 67 1.91 11.52 -13.52
CA ARG A 67 0.94 11.03 -12.54
C ARG A 67 0.26 9.76 -13.08
N LEU A 68 0.40 8.67 -12.36
CA LEU A 68 -0.26 7.40 -12.62
C LEU A 68 -1.65 7.35 -12.00
N SER A 69 -2.56 6.69 -12.72
CA SER A 69 -3.92 6.35 -12.27
C SER A 69 -4.23 4.86 -12.40
N ASP A 70 -3.46 4.15 -13.23
CA ASP A 70 -3.49 2.69 -13.37
C ASP A 70 -2.06 2.16 -13.19
N PHE A 71 -1.95 1.04 -12.47
CA PHE A 71 -0.70 0.37 -12.12
C PHE A 71 -0.60 -1.03 -12.72
N SER A 72 -1.57 -1.42 -13.56
CA SER A 72 -1.69 -2.76 -14.14
C SER A 72 -0.47 -3.19 -14.96
N GLU A 73 0.25 -2.25 -15.57
CA GLU A 73 1.44 -2.51 -16.39
C GLU A 73 2.76 -2.28 -15.65
N TYR A 74 2.71 -1.91 -14.36
CA TYR A 74 3.90 -1.51 -13.61
C TYR A 74 4.40 -2.62 -12.69
N ASN A 75 5.70 -2.90 -12.80
CA ASN A 75 6.40 -3.76 -11.85
C ASN A 75 6.92 -2.91 -10.69
N PHE A 76 6.70 -3.39 -9.47
CA PHE A 76 7.18 -2.72 -8.27
C PHE A 76 8.56 -3.23 -7.87
N HIS A 77 9.43 -2.29 -7.50
CA HIS A 77 10.72 -2.59 -6.89
C HIS A 77 10.55 -2.80 -5.39
N LYS A 78 11.29 -3.77 -4.83
CA LYS A 78 11.34 -4.04 -3.40
C LYS A 78 12.66 -3.51 -2.82
N CYS A 79 12.60 -2.81 -1.70
CA CYS A 79 13.78 -2.40 -0.93
C CYS A 79 13.52 -2.56 0.57
N THR A 80 14.56 -2.82 1.34
CA THR A 80 14.47 -3.00 2.81
C THR A 80 14.51 -1.67 3.56
N GLU A 81 14.98 -0.62 2.91
CA GLU A 81 15.06 0.74 3.45
C GLU A 81 14.39 1.71 2.49
N THR A 82 13.87 2.83 3.02
CA THR A 82 13.30 3.89 2.18
C THR A 82 14.35 4.45 1.22
N PRO A 83 14.06 4.58 -0.09
CA PRO A 83 15.00 5.17 -1.05
C PRO A 83 15.55 6.52 -0.57
N PRO A 84 16.87 6.77 -0.68
CA PRO A 84 17.49 7.98 -0.12
C PRO A 84 16.93 9.27 -0.75
N ASP A 85 16.49 9.20 -2.00
CA ASP A 85 15.89 10.32 -2.73
C ASP A 85 14.59 10.81 -2.09
N LEU A 86 13.87 9.92 -1.40
CA LEU A 86 12.64 10.27 -0.68
C LEU A 86 12.89 11.13 0.57
N LYS A 87 14.11 11.17 1.10
CA LYS A 87 14.44 12.01 2.28
C LYS A 87 14.28 13.51 1.98
N ARG A 88 14.44 13.91 0.73
CA ARG A 88 14.28 15.29 0.25
C ARG A 88 13.02 15.48 -0.59
N ALA A 89 12.20 14.44 -0.74
CA ALA A 89 11.01 14.49 -1.56
C ALA A 89 9.86 15.21 -0.86
N VAL A 90 9.03 15.88 -1.66
CA VAL A 90 7.79 16.47 -1.18
C VAL A 90 6.71 15.39 -1.18
N ARG A 91 6.12 15.10 -0.02
CA ARG A 91 4.93 14.23 0.06
C ARG A 91 3.73 15.00 -0.49
N LEU A 92 3.04 14.39 -1.45
CA LEU A 92 1.91 15.01 -2.13
C LEU A 92 0.56 14.52 -1.60
N ASP A 93 0.36 13.21 -1.61
CA ASP A 93 -0.94 12.58 -1.34
C ASP A 93 -0.78 11.15 -0.87
N ASP A 94 -1.86 10.59 -0.31
CA ASP A 94 -2.05 9.15 -0.16
C ASP A 94 -3.16 8.71 -1.14
N ILE A 95 -2.86 7.74 -2.00
CA ILE A 95 -3.83 7.19 -2.95
C ILE A 95 -4.20 5.76 -2.58
N VAL A 96 -5.42 5.36 -2.95
CA VAL A 96 -5.91 3.99 -2.79
C VAL A 96 -5.98 3.34 -4.17
N VAL A 97 -5.35 2.18 -4.32
CA VAL A 97 -5.28 1.43 -5.57
C VAL A 97 -5.83 0.03 -5.34
N TYR A 98 -6.79 -0.41 -6.15
CA TYR A 98 -7.36 -1.74 -6.00
C TYR A 98 -6.40 -2.83 -6.49
N LEU A 99 -6.45 -4.02 -5.89
CA LEU A 99 -5.53 -5.13 -6.17
C LEU A 99 -5.56 -5.60 -7.63
N HIS A 100 -6.71 -5.55 -8.29
CA HIS A 100 -6.82 -5.92 -9.70
C HIS A 100 -6.10 -4.95 -10.65
N HIS A 101 -5.71 -3.77 -10.16
CA HIS A 101 -4.85 -2.82 -10.85
C HIS A 101 -3.37 -2.98 -10.47
N LEU A 102 -3.00 -4.02 -9.72
CA LEU A 102 -1.62 -4.26 -9.28
C LEU A 102 -1.11 -5.59 -9.82
N THR A 103 0.19 -5.66 -10.06
CA THR A 103 0.87 -6.90 -10.48
C THR A 103 2.05 -7.23 -9.57
N GLY A 104 2.40 -8.51 -9.52
CA GLY A 104 3.60 -9.01 -8.86
C GLY A 104 3.57 -9.02 -7.32
N ILE A 105 4.76 -8.95 -6.72
CA ILE A 105 5.06 -9.23 -5.31
C ILE A 105 4.27 -8.35 -4.32
N VAL A 106 3.81 -7.17 -4.75
CA VAL A 106 3.02 -6.25 -3.90
C VAL A 106 1.66 -6.83 -3.54
N ALA A 107 1.04 -7.58 -4.46
CA ALA A 107 -0.23 -8.26 -4.20
C ALA A 107 -0.06 -9.48 -3.29
N GLU A 108 1.15 -10.05 -3.22
CA GLU A 108 1.43 -11.24 -2.41
C GLU A 108 1.85 -10.90 -0.97
N ASP A 109 2.48 -9.74 -0.74
CA ASP A 109 2.88 -9.25 0.60
C ASP A 109 1.77 -8.40 1.25
N ILE A 110 0.51 -8.83 1.07
CA ILE A 110 -0.68 -8.19 1.65
C ILE A 110 -0.86 -8.58 3.10
#